data_AF-A0A7H8PRH3-F1
#
_entry.id   AF-A0A7H8PRH3-F1
#
_cell.length_a   1.000
_cell.length_b   1.000
_cell.length_c   1.000
_cell.angle_alpha   90.00
_cell.angle_beta   90.00
_cell.angle_gamma   90.00
#
_symmetry.space_group_name_H-M   'P 1'
#
loop_
_entity.id
_entity.type
_entity.pdbx_description
1 polymer ?
#
loop_
_entity_poly.entity_id
_entity_poly.type
_entity_poly.pdbx_seq_one_letter_code
_entity_poly.pdbx_strand_id
1 'polypeptide(L)'
;MKINYIPLFVFLCCFSAVIFSQQKASVLPVIISENMILTKNTMYTFENNITIINNAILTIEEGVTFKNPKKASITFFVEGGSKVVASGSYQNPISVITDKNTDRSTITVTSISGKDMNGSAPFSSYSYNKIENPTILINTNTAPERIASSVSGDF
;
A
#
# COMPACT_ATOMS: atom_id res chain seq x y z
N MET A 1 -44.15 -47.14 -31.00
CA MET A 1 -43.84 -45.71 -31.28
C MET A 1 -42.63 -45.33 -30.43
N LYS A 2 -41.44 -45.19 -31.03
CA LYS A 2 -40.18 -44.90 -30.31
C LYS A 2 -40.00 -43.38 -30.24
N ILE A 3 -39.91 -42.84 -29.02
CA ILE A 3 -39.55 -41.43 -28.79
C ILE A 3 -38.03 -41.40 -28.61
N ASN A 4 -37.32 -40.78 -29.55
CA ASN A 4 -35.87 -40.62 -29.52
C ASN A 4 -35.54 -39.32 -28.78
N TYR A 5 -34.97 -39.42 -27.58
CA TYR A 5 -34.36 -38.29 -26.90
C TYR A 5 -33.00 -38.01 -27.52
N ILE A 6 -32.89 -36.91 -28.27
CA ILE A 6 -31.62 -36.32 -28.69
C ILE A 6 -31.00 -35.72 -27.42
N PRO A 7 -29.76 -36.07 -27.02
CA PRO A 7 -29.18 -35.55 -25.80
C PRO A 7 -28.80 -34.09 -26.03
N LEU A 8 -29.58 -33.19 -25.44
CA LEU A 8 -29.27 -31.77 -25.25
C LEU A 8 -28.16 -31.63 -24.19
N PHE A 9 -26.98 -32.20 -24.46
CA PHE A 9 -25.84 -32.20 -23.53
C PHE A 9 -24.52 -31.90 -24.26
N VAL A 10 -24.56 -30.94 -25.19
CA VAL A 10 -23.40 -30.54 -26.02
C VAL A 10 -22.96 -29.09 -25.75
N PHE A 11 -23.37 -28.45 -24.65
CA PHE A 11 -22.95 -27.07 -24.39
C PHE A 11 -22.63 -26.77 -22.92
N LEU A 12 -21.79 -27.59 -22.29
CA LEU A 12 -21.22 -27.33 -20.96
C LEU A 12 -19.69 -27.18 -20.98
N CYS A 13 -19.13 -26.54 -22.02
CA CYS A 13 -17.67 -26.38 -22.12
C CYS A 13 -17.13 -24.94 -22.13
N CYS A 14 -17.93 -23.87 -22.10
CA CYS A 14 -17.36 -22.57 -22.53
C CYS A 14 -17.64 -21.32 -21.68
N PHE A 15 -18.07 -21.40 -20.41
CA PHE A 15 -18.25 -20.15 -19.64
C PHE A 15 -17.82 -20.18 -18.16
N SER A 16 -16.76 -20.93 -17.81
CA SER A 16 -15.82 -20.36 -16.83
C SER A 16 -14.82 -19.51 -17.60
N ALA A 17 -15.31 -18.42 -18.21
CA ALA A 17 -14.42 -17.37 -18.66
C ALA A 17 -13.76 -16.82 -17.39
N VAL A 18 -12.61 -17.40 -17.04
CA VAL A 18 -11.63 -16.75 -16.19
C VAL A 18 -11.22 -15.52 -16.99
N ILE A 19 -11.92 -14.41 -16.75
CA ILE A 19 -11.54 -13.10 -17.27
C ILE A 19 -10.25 -12.77 -16.50
N PHE A 20 -9.12 -13.23 -17.03
CA PHE A 20 -7.84 -12.73 -16.61
C PHE A 20 -7.76 -11.29 -17.13
N SER A 21 -8.08 -10.33 -16.27
CA SER A 21 -7.91 -8.92 -16.61
C SER A 21 -6.44 -8.68 -16.89
N GLN A 22 -6.09 -8.47 -18.17
CA GLN A 22 -4.79 -7.94 -18.56
C GLN A 22 -4.65 -6.55 -17.95
N GLN A 23 -3.96 -6.51 -16.81
CA GLN A 23 -3.86 -5.30 -16.03
C GLN A 23 -2.79 -4.39 -16.64
N LYS A 24 -3.26 -3.31 -17.26
CA LYS A 24 -2.41 -2.22 -17.71
C LYS A 24 -1.69 -1.65 -16.49
N ALA A 25 -0.36 -1.74 -16.48
CA ALA A 25 0.46 -1.16 -15.40
C ALA A 25 0.17 0.34 -15.30
N SER A 26 -0.36 0.76 -14.15
CA SER A 26 -0.68 2.16 -13.88
C SER A 26 0.56 2.85 -13.30
N VAL A 27 0.92 4.02 -13.84
CA VAL A 27 2.07 4.80 -13.36
C VAL A 27 1.64 5.61 -12.13
N LEU A 28 2.39 5.49 -11.04
CA LEU A 28 2.12 6.24 -9.81
C LEU A 28 2.59 7.69 -9.93
N PRO A 29 1.79 8.65 -9.43
CA PRO A 29 2.21 10.04 -9.38
C PRO A 29 3.31 10.22 -8.32
N VAL A 30 4.14 11.24 -8.51
CA VAL A 30 5.18 11.63 -7.53
C VAL A 30 4.55 12.23 -6.27
N ILE A 31 3.39 12.87 -6.38
CA ILE A 31 2.67 13.51 -5.27
C ILE A 31 1.24 12.98 -5.23
N ILE A 32 0.79 12.58 -4.04
CA ILE A 32 -0.58 12.18 -3.73
C ILE A 32 -1.14 13.21 -2.75
N SER A 33 -2.00 14.10 -3.25
CA SER A 33 -2.64 15.17 -2.47
C SER A 33 -4.09 14.87 -2.09
N GLU A 34 -4.64 13.76 -2.57
CA GLU A 34 -6.00 13.30 -2.31
C GLU A 34 -5.98 11.81 -2.00
N ASN A 35 -7.06 11.32 -1.38
CA ASN A 35 -7.18 9.90 -1.05
C ASN A 35 -7.05 9.03 -2.31
N MET A 36 -6.20 8.01 -2.23
CA MET A 36 -5.92 7.12 -3.35
C MET A 36 -5.92 5.67 -2.87
N ILE A 37 -6.50 4.79 -3.67
CA ILE A 37 -6.52 3.34 -3.42
C ILE A 37 -5.70 2.66 -4.53
N LEU A 38 -4.70 1.90 -4.12
CA LEU A 38 -3.99 0.96 -4.98
C LEU A 38 -4.69 -0.39 -4.87
N THR A 39 -5.30 -0.81 -5.98
CA THR A 39 -6.21 -1.95 -6.01
C THR A 39 -5.48 -3.27 -5.86
N LYS A 40 -6.15 -4.26 -5.29
CA LYS A 40 -5.56 -5.58 -5.02
C LYS A 40 -4.98 -6.22 -6.27
N ASN A 41 -3.93 -7.03 -6.07
CA ASN A 41 -3.26 -7.78 -7.14
C ASN A 41 -2.90 -6.89 -8.35
N THR A 42 -2.52 -5.62 -8.08
CA THR A 42 -2.24 -4.63 -9.10
C THR A 42 -0.78 -4.26 -9.22
N MET A 43 -0.23 -4.36 -10.44
CA MET A 43 1.09 -3.85 -10.74
C MET A 43 1.06 -2.36 -11.04
N TYR A 44 1.81 -1.59 -10.25
CA TYR A 44 2.00 -0.16 -10.40
C TYR A 44 3.46 0.15 -10.73
N THR A 45 3.70 0.97 -11.74
CA THR A 45 5.04 1.43 -12.08
C THR A 45 5.32 2.74 -11.34
N PHE A 46 6.52 2.91 -10.80
CA PHE A 46 6.95 4.17 -10.20
C PHE A 46 8.31 4.59 -10.75
N GLU A 47 8.54 5.89 -10.92
CA GLU A 47 9.83 6.43 -11.35
C GLU A 47 10.62 7.04 -10.19
N ASN A 48 9.91 7.64 -9.23
CA ASN A 48 10.47 8.36 -8.09
C ASN A 48 9.89 7.86 -6.77
N ASN A 49 10.43 8.38 -5.66
CA ASN A 49 9.74 8.30 -4.38
C ASN A 49 8.44 9.09 -4.43
N ILE A 50 7.48 8.69 -3.60
CA ILE A 50 6.12 9.24 -3.59
C ILE A 50 5.95 10.06 -2.32
N THR A 51 5.40 11.26 -2.44
CA THR A 51 5.10 12.13 -1.30
C THR A 51 3.58 12.23 -1.12
N ILE A 52 3.11 12.04 0.11
CA ILE A 52 1.69 12.05 0.47
C ILE A 52 1.43 13.25 1.38
N ILE A 53 0.59 14.17 0.92
CA ILE A 53 0.39 15.51 1.51
C ILE A 53 -1.09 15.80 1.75
N ASN A 54 -1.40 16.94 2.37
CA ASN A 54 -2.76 17.47 2.50
C ASN A 54 -3.73 16.53 3.24
N ASN A 55 -3.26 15.81 4.25
CA ASN A 55 -4.04 14.80 4.99
C ASN A 55 -4.56 13.65 4.12
N ALA A 56 -3.96 13.41 2.96
CA ALA A 56 -4.34 12.32 2.08
C ALA A 56 -4.04 10.96 2.70
N ILE A 57 -4.91 9.99 2.38
CA ILE A 57 -4.77 8.59 2.77
C ILE A 57 -4.45 7.78 1.51
N LEU A 58 -3.26 7.18 1.48
CA LEU A 58 -2.90 6.15 0.52
C LEU A 58 -3.26 4.79 1.11
N THR A 59 -4.24 4.11 0.51
CA THR A 59 -4.58 2.73 0.84
C THR A 59 -3.96 1.79 -0.19
N ILE A 60 -3.22 0.79 0.28
CA ILE A 60 -2.57 -0.22 -0.56
C ILE A 60 -3.19 -1.57 -0.21
N GLU A 61 -3.99 -2.11 -1.13
CA GLU A 61 -4.61 -3.42 -0.94
C GLU A 61 -3.58 -4.56 -1.12
N GLU A 62 -3.96 -5.77 -0.71
CA GLU A 62 -3.11 -6.96 -0.81
C GLU A 62 -2.67 -7.27 -2.26
N GLY A 63 -1.49 -7.86 -2.41
CA GLY A 63 -0.96 -8.28 -3.72
C GLY A 63 -0.54 -7.13 -4.65
N VAL A 64 -0.59 -5.88 -4.21
CA VAL A 64 -0.01 -4.76 -4.97
C VAL A 64 1.48 -4.98 -5.19
N THR A 65 1.92 -4.79 -6.43
CA THR A 65 3.32 -4.93 -6.84
C THR A 65 3.85 -3.63 -7.41
N PHE A 66 4.90 -3.08 -6.82
CA PHE A 66 5.57 -1.89 -7.32
C PHE A 66 6.69 -2.28 -8.27
N LYS A 67 6.65 -1.82 -9.52
CA LYS A 67 7.67 -2.11 -10.53
C LYS A 67 8.51 -0.89 -10.85
N ASN A 68 9.83 -1.05 -10.83
CA ASN A 68 10.76 -0.08 -11.41
C ASN A 68 12.01 -0.80 -11.99
N PRO A 69 12.34 -0.62 -13.28
CA PRO A 69 13.44 -1.33 -13.92
C PRO A 69 14.82 -0.97 -13.33
N LYS A 70 14.97 0.21 -12.74
CA LYS A 70 16.25 0.77 -12.28
C LYS A 70 16.40 0.78 -10.76
N LYS A 71 15.29 0.67 -10.01
CA LYS A 71 15.24 0.86 -8.57
C LYS A 71 14.51 -0.28 -7.87
N ALA A 72 15.19 -0.90 -6.91
CA ALA A 72 14.63 -1.97 -6.07
C ALA A 72 13.85 -1.43 -4.87
N SER A 73 13.87 -0.12 -4.63
CA SER A 73 13.33 0.48 -3.41
C SER A 73 12.36 1.60 -3.72
N ILE A 74 11.21 1.59 -3.08
CA ILE A 74 10.24 2.69 -3.09
C ILE A 74 10.18 3.32 -1.71
N THR A 75 10.20 4.65 -1.65
CA THR A 75 10.00 5.39 -0.40
C THR A 75 8.73 6.22 -0.50
N PHE A 76 7.87 6.11 0.50
CA PHE A 76 6.72 6.96 0.73
C PHE A 76 7.07 7.99 1.80
N PHE A 77 7.11 9.26 1.42
CA PHE A 77 7.27 10.38 2.34
C PHE A 77 5.89 10.86 2.78
N VAL A 78 5.64 10.86 4.09
CA VAL A 78 4.31 11.11 4.66
C VAL A 78 4.33 12.41 5.44
N GLU A 79 3.61 13.44 4.95
CA GLU A 79 3.40 14.70 5.68
C GLU A 79 2.56 14.48 6.94
N GLY A 80 2.63 15.44 7.88
CA GLY A 80 1.82 15.42 9.10
C GLY A 80 0.34 15.42 8.74
N GLY A 81 -0.43 14.48 9.30
CA GLY A 81 -1.85 14.29 9.02
C GLY A 81 -2.15 13.32 7.86
N SER A 82 -1.19 13.09 6.96
CA SER A 82 -1.28 12.07 5.91
C SER A 82 -0.97 10.66 6.43
N LYS A 83 -1.43 9.61 5.73
CA LYS A 83 -1.27 8.21 6.17
C LYS A 83 -1.08 7.23 5.01
N VAL A 84 -0.35 6.14 5.29
CA VAL A 84 -0.30 4.95 4.42
C VAL A 84 -0.94 3.78 5.16
N VAL A 85 -1.94 3.16 4.55
CA VAL A 85 -2.59 1.95 5.08
C VAL A 85 -2.30 0.80 4.13
N ALA A 86 -1.43 -0.12 4.52
CA ALA A 86 -0.97 -1.22 3.68
C ALA A 86 -1.52 -2.55 4.19
N SER A 87 -2.40 -3.18 3.42
CA SER A 87 -3.11 -4.40 3.83
C SER A 87 -2.58 -5.63 3.10
N GLY A 88 -1.29 -5.94 3.25
CA GLY A 88 -0.71 -7.16 2.68
C GLY A 88 -1.16 -8.44 3.39
N SER A 89 -1.09 -9.57 2.70
CA SER A 89 -1.35 -10.90 3.27
C SER A 89 -0.20 -11.87 2.96
N TYR A 90 -0.13 -12.99 3.66
CA TYR A 90 0.86 -14.04 3.37
C TYR A 90 0.67 -14.62 1.96
N GLN A 91 -0.58 -14.77 1.53
CA GLN A 91 -0.93 -15.27 0.20
C GLN A 91 -0.65 -14.24 -0.89
N ASN A 92 -0.94 -12.96 -0.60
CA ASN A 92 -0.78 -11.85 -1.53
C ASN A 92 0.03 -10.72 -0.87
N PRO A 93 1.35 -10.86 -0.75
CA PRO A 93 2.19 -9.83 -0.16
C PRO A 93 2.23 -8.57 -1.03
N ILE A 94 2.38 -7.41 -0.41
CA ILE A 94 2.77 -6.19 -1.12
C ILE A 94 4.29 -6.24 -1.32
N SER A 95 4.76 -6.04 -2.56
CA SER A 95 6.16 -6.25 -2.92
C SER A 95 6.69 -5.24 -3.95
N VAL A 96 8.02 -5.24 -4.14
CA VAL A 96 8.70 -4.43 -5.15
C VAL A 96 9.50 -5.35 -6.08
N ILE A 97 9.34 -5.16 -7.39
CA ILE A 97 10.06 -5.88 -8.45
C ILE A 97 10.93 -4.91 -9.24
N THR A 98 12.15 -5.34 -9.56
CA THR A 98 13.10 -4.59 -10.36
C THR A 98 13.84 -5.51 -11.33
N ASP A 99 14.32 -4.93 -12.43
CA ASP A 99 15.16 -5.66 -13.39
C ASP A 99 16.64 -5.67 -12.95
N LYS A 100 16.98 -4.94 -11.89
CA LYS A 100 18.29 -5.06 -11.25
C LYS A 100 18.42 -6.43 -10.58
N ASN A 101 19.56 -7.07 -10.81
CA ASN A 101 19.94 -8.28 -10.07
C ASN A 101 20.29 -7.89 -8.62
N THR A 102 19.29 -7.80 -7.75
CA THR A 102 19.47 -7.48 -6.33
C THR A 102 18.41 -8.17 -5.48
N ASP A 103 18.85 -8.79 -4.39
CA ASP A 103 17.96 -9.48 -3.44
C ASP A 103 17.35 -8.53 -2.39
N ARG A 104 17.56 -7.22 -2.53
CA ARG A 104 17.27 -6.23 -1.49
C ARG A 104 16.25 -5.19 -1.95
N SER A 105 15.10 -5.66 -2.40
CA SER A 105 13.97 -4.77 -2.64
C SER A 105 13.35 -4.28 -1.34
N THR A 106 13.05 -2.99 -1.24
CA THR A 106 12.51 -2.40 0.00
C THR A 106 11.37 -1.43 -0.23
N ILE A 107 10.38 -1.48 0.65
CA ILE A 107 9.30 -0.52 0.82
C ILE A 107 9.61 0.26 2.08
N THR A 108 9.89 1.55 1.94
CA THR A 108 10.15 2.43 3.07
C THR A 108 9.01 3.43 3.22
N VAL A 109 8.55 3.65 4.43
CA VAL A 109 7.62 4.74 4.77
C VAL A 109 8.30 5.64 5.78
N THR A 110 8.44 6.91 5.45
CA THR A 110 9.18 7.90 6.23
C THR A 110 8.30 9.10 6.52
N SER A 111 8.14 9.48 7.79
CA SER A 111 7.52 10.74 8.16
C SER A 111 8.43 11.92 7.83
N ILE A 112 7.85 13.00 7.30
CA ILE A 112 8.59 14.21 6.90
C ILE A 112 8.19 15.47 7.68
N SER A 113 7.35 15.36 8.71
CA SER A 113 6.73 16.56 9.29
C SER A 113 7.54 17.25 10.39
N GLY A 114 7.51 18.58 10.30
CA GLY A 114 7.48 19.58 11.39
C GLY A 114 8.45 19.37 12.55
N LYS A 115 9.43 20.26 12.68
CA LYS A 115 10.24 20.38 13.89
C LYS A 115 9.35 20.35 15.15
N ASP A 116 9.73 19.53 16.13
CA ASP A 116 9.18 19.56 17.48
C ASP A 116 9.46 20.93 18.14
N MET A 117 8.96 21.13 19.35
CA MET A 117 9.18 22.38 20.11
C MET A 117 10.68 22.67 20.37
N ASN A 118 11.56 21.68 20.18
CA ASN A 118 13.01 21.79 20.30
C ASN A 118 13.74 21.94 18.95
N GLY A 119 13.00 22.03 17.83
CA GLY A 119 13.60 22.16 16.51
C GLY A 119 13.91 20.84 15.78
N SER A 120 13.59 19.67 16.36
CA SER A 120 13.81 18.32 15.81
C SER A 120 12.53 17.73 15.24
N ALA A 121 12.48 17.42 13.95
CA ALA A 121 11.30 16.74 13.39
C ALA A 121 11.16 15.34 14.02
N PRO A 122 9.99 14.93 14.55
CA PRO A 122 9.74 13.55 14.91
C PRO A 122 9.87 12.68 13.65
N PHE A 123 11.05 12.08 13.50
CA PHE A 123 11.41 11.28 12.34
C PHE A 123 11.15 9.80 12.66
N SER A 124 10.17 9.23 11.97
CA SER A 124 9.87 7.80 11.98
C SER A 124 10.10 7.25 10.58
N SER A 125 10.80 6.13 10.50
CA SER A 125 11.07 5.47 9.23
C SER A 125 10.95 3.96 9.41
N TYR A 126 10.09 3.34 8.62
CA TYR A 126 9.82 1.91 8.63
C TYR A 126 10.21 1.33 7.29
N SER A 127 10.94 0.22 7.26
CA SER A 127 11.38 -0.44 6.03
C SER A 127 11.00 -1.91 6.02
N TYR A 128 10.49 -2.36 4.89
CA TYR A 128 9.95 -3.70 4.69
C TYR A 128 10.52 -4.29 3.40
N ASN A 129 10.91 -5.56 3.40
CA ASN A 129 11.25 -6.25 2.15
C ASN A 129 9.98 -6.60 1.35
N LYS A 130 8.92 -6.96 2.10
CA LYS A 130 7.55 -7.20 1.65
C LYS A 130 6.61 -6.96 2.83
N ILE A 131 5.35 -6.67 2.56
CA ILE A 131 4.33 -6.50 3.61
C ILE A 131 3.36 -7.68 3.49
N GLU A 132 3.37 -8.56 4.48
CA GLU A 132 2.55 -9.79 4.54
C GLU A 132 1.41 -9.70 5.55
N ASN A 133 1.35 -8.62 6.34
CA ASN A 133 0.32 -8.39 7.34
C ASN A 133 -0.23 -6.97 7.21
N PRO A 134 -1.52 -6.75 7.53
CA PRO A 134 -2.09 -5.41 7.59
C PRO A 134 -1.28 -4.52 8.53
N THR A 135 -0.74 -3.44 7.98
CA THR A 135 0.13 -2.50 8.67
C THR A 135 -0.36 -1.09 8.41
N ILE A 136 -0.65 -0.35 9.48
CA ILE A 136 -0.94 1.08 9.41
C ILE A 136 0.38 1.82 9.64
N LEU A 137 0.83 2.56 8.63
CA LEU A 137 2.06 3.35 8.67
C LEU A 137 1.68 4.82 8.71
N ILE A 138 1.77 5.36 9.92
CA ILE A 138 1.33 6.72 10.23
C ILE A 138 2.52 7.59 10.55
N ASN A 139 2.47 8.82 10.06
CA ASN A 139 3.22 9.91 10.64
C ASN A 139 2.46 10.36 11.91
N THR A 140 2.89 9.91 13.09
CA THR A 140 2.37 10.39 14.38
C THR A 140 2.96 11.76 14.68
N ASN A 141 2.48 12.79 14.00
CA ASN A 141 2.86 14.16 14.31
C ASN A 141 2.08 14.74 15.51
N THR A 142 1.27 13.92 16.17
CA THR A 142 0.69 14.26 17.47
C THR A 142 1.73 13.98 18.54
N ALA A 143 2.29 15.05 19.12
CA ALA A 143 2.84 14.98 20.46
C ALA A 143 1.86 14.17 21.33
N PRO A 144 2.33 13.23 22.17
CA PRO A 144 1.41 12.54 23.07
C PRO A 144 0.66 13.62 23.85
N GLU A 145 -0.67 13.62 23.72
CA GLU A 145 -1.51 14.47 24.54
C GLU A 145 -1.16 14.09 25.99
N ARG A 146 -0.43 14.97 26.69
CA ARG A 146 -0.22 14.80 28.13
C ARG A 146 -1.61 14.88 28.73
N ILE A 147 -2.24 13.73 28.96
CA ILE A 147 -3.34 13.65 29.90
C ILE A 147 -2.70 13.93 31.26
N ALA A 148 -2.67 15.20 31.64
CA ALA A 148 -2.37 15.61 32.99
C ALA A 148 -3.54 15.15 33.87
N SER A 149 -3.54 13.87 34.24
CA SER A 149 -4.33 13.39 35.35
C SER A 149 -3.59 13.77 36.64
N SER A 150 -3.59 15.05 36.99
CA SER A 150 -3.36 15.44 38.38
C SER A 150 -4.71 15.40 39.08
N VAL A 151 -5.06 14.23 39.63
CA VAL A 151 -5.99 14.18 40.75
C VAL A 151 -5.27 14.83 41.91
N SER A 152 -5.74 16.01 42.32
CA SER A 152 -5.44 16.56 43.64
C SER A 152 -6.11 15.64 44.65
N GLY A 153 -5.29 14.94 45.43
CA GLY A 153 -5.73 14.25 46.63
C GLY A 153 -5.51 15.20 47.79
N ASP A 154 -6.58 15.78 48.31
CA ASP A 154 -6.57 16.41 49.62
C ASP A 154 -6.45 15.30 50.69
N PHE A 155 -5.40 15.37 51.50
CA PHE A 155 -5.31 14.72 52.82
C PHE A 155 -4.90 15.76 53.84
#